data_AF-A0AAV5MT42-F1
#
_entry.id   AF-A0AAV5MT42-F1
#
_cell.length_a   1.000
_cell.length_b   1.000
_cell.length_c   1.000
_cell.angle_alpha   90.00
_cell.angle_beta   90.00
_cell.angle_gamma   90.00
#
_symmetry.space_group_name_H-M   'P 1'
#
loop_
_entity.id
_entity.type
_entity.pdbx_description
1 polymer ?
#
loop_
_entity_poly.entity_id
_entity_poly.type
_entity_poly.pdbx_seq_one_letter_code
_entity_poly.pdbx_strand_id
1 'polypeptide(L)' 'MADEMNPIHKKVPMLVHNGKPICVSLIQVQYIDEVWKDKAPLLPSDPHARAQAWFWADYVDKKRLSISGFENV' A
#
# COMPACT_ATOMS: atom_id res chain seq x y z
N MET A 1 1.17 -12.40 15.47
CA MET A 1 1.91 -11.82 14.32
C MET A 1 1.20 -10.63 13.69
N ALA A 2 0.08 -10.78 12.95
CA ALA A 2 -0.62 -9.61 12.36
C ALA A 2 -1.18 -8.64 13.43
N ASP A 3 -1.70 -9.20 14.54
CA ASP A 3 -2.16 -8.42 15.69
C ASP A 3 -1.06 -7.64 16.41
N GLU A 4 0.18 -8.15 16.42
CA GLU A 4 1.33 -7.50 17.09
C GLU A 4 1.95 -6.41 16.22
N MET A 5 1.94 -6.61 14.90
CA MET A 5 2.60 -5.73 13.93
C MET A 5 1.70 -4.61 13.41
N ASN A 6 0.38 -4.83 13.36
CA ASN A 6 -0.62 -3.83 13.00
C ASN A 6 -1.82 -3.90 13.97
N PRO A 7 -1.63 -3.48 15.23
CA PRO A 7 -2.65 -3.60 16.26
C PRO A 7 -3.89 -2.73 15.97
N ILE A 8 -3.75 -1.71 15.11
CA ILE A 8 -4.82 -0.76 14.78
C ILE A 8 -5.76 -1.34 13.72
N HIS A 9 -5.22 -1.81 12.58
CA HIS A 9 -6.06 -2.21 11.46
C HIS A 9 -6.17 -3.72 11.28
N LYS A 10 -5.23 -4.51 11.83
CA LYS A 10 -5.22 -5.98 11.73
C LYS A 10 -5.39 -6.52 10.30
N LYS A 11 -5.02 -5.73 9.30
CA LYS A 11 -5.19 -6.02 7.88
C LYS A 11 -3.88 -6.49 7.27
N VAL A 12 -3.98 -7.53 6.45
CA VAL A 12 -2.94 -8.02 5.53
C VAL A 12 -3.20 -7.48 4.12
N PRO A 13 -2.17 -7.34 3.26
CA PRO A 13 -0.75 -7.62 3.50
C PRO A 13 -0.06 -6.57 4.40
N MET A 14 1.02 -6.99 5.06
CA MET A 14 1.96 -6.10 5.77
C MET A 14 3.36 -6.31 5.22
N LEU A 15 4.08 -5.21 4.99
CA LEU A 15 5.49 -5.26 4.63
C LEU A 15 6.33 -5.10 5.90
N VAL A 16 7.35 -5.93 6.09
CA VAL A 16 8.34 -5.75 7.15
C VAL A 16 9.72 -5.63 6.51
N HIS A 17 10.36 -4.48 6.71
CA HIS A 17 11.73 -4.23 6.22
C HIS A 17 12.61 -3.83 7.39
N ASN A 18 13.72 -4.55 7.61
CA ASN A 18 14.64 -4.35 8.74
C ASN A 18 13.94 -4.35 10.11
N GLY A 19 13.00 -5.27 10.31
CA GLY A 19 12.24 -5.40 11.56
C GLY A 19 11.19 -4.30 11.80
N LYS A 20 11.00 -3.38 10.86
CA LYS A 20 10.02 -2.30 10.97
C LYS A 20 8.80 -2.62 10.09
N PRO A 21 7.58 -2.71 10.67
CA PRO A 21 6.37 -2.94 9.90
C PRO A 21 5.91 -1.67 9.18
N ILE A 22 5.43 -1.83 7.95
CA ILE A 22 4.76 -0.81 7.13
C ILE A 22 3.35 -1.31 6.83
N CYS A 23 2.36 -0.59 7.35
CA CYS A 23 0.95 -0.90 7.20
C CYS A 23 0.32 -0.10 6.06
N VAL A 24 -0.83 -0.56 5.55
CA VAL A 24 -1.58 0.00 4.41
C VAL A 24 -0.94 -0.30 3.05
N SER A 25 -1.70 -0.93 2.15
CA SER A 25 -1.26 -1.41 0.83
C SER A 25 -0.62 -0.33 -0.03
N LEU A 26 -1.30 0.83 -0.20
CA LEU A 26 -0.75 1.94 -0.99
C LEU A 26 0.56 2.49 -0.41
N ILE A 27 0.65 2.59 0.92
CA ILE A 27 1.87 3.07 1.60
C ILE A 27 3.02 2.08 1.39
N GLN A 28 2.75 0.77 1.39
CA GLN A 28 3.76 -0.25 1.09
C GLN A 28 4.32 -0.10 -0.33
N VAL A 29 3.46 0.15 -1.32
CA VAL A 29 3.89 0.39 -2.71
C VAL A 29 4.77 1.64 -2.80
N GLN A 30 4.36 2.73 -2.14
CA GLN A 30 5.16 3.97 -2.09
C GLN A 30 6.53 3.72 -1.46
N TYR A 31 6.55 3.02 -0.32
CA TYR A 31 7.78 2.70 0.39
C TYR A 31 8.74 1.88 -0.47
N ILE A 32 8.22 0.88 -1.19
CA ILE A 32 9.03 0.07 -2.11
C ILE A 32 9.61 0.94 -3.23
N ASP A 33 8.78 1.80 -3.84
CA ASP A 33 9.22 2.70 -4.91
C ASP A 33 10.34 3.64 -4.41
N GLU A 34 10.22 4.19 -3.21
CA GLU A 34 11.24 5.09 -2.64
C GLU A 34 12.55 4.38 -2.26
N VAL A 35 12.47 3.18 -1.67
CA VAL A 35 13.64 2.42 -1.20
C VAL A 35 14.43 1.81 -2.36
N TRP A 36 13.76 1.37 -3.43
CA TRP A 36 14.38 0.71 -4.58
C TRP A 36 14.30 1.51 -5.87
N LYS A 37 14.05 2.83 -5.79
CA LYS A 37 13.91 3.76 -6.92
C LYS A 37 14.98 3.63 -8.00
N ASP A 38 16.23 3.35 -7.61
CA ASP A 38 17.37 3.32 -8.52
C ASP A 38 17.53 1.96 -9.22
N LYS A 39 16.83 0.91 -8.75
CA LYS A 39 16.94 -0.47 -9.26
C LYS A 39 15.70 -0.92 -10.03
N ALA A 40 14.52 -0.56 -9.52
CA ALA A 40 13.24 -1.00 -10.06
C ALA A 40 12.14 0.02 -9.69
N PRO A 41 12.10 1.18 -10.38
CA PRO A 41 11.04 2.16 -10.13
C PRO A 41 9.68 1.57 -10.52
N LEU A 42 8.74 1.62 -9.59
CA LEU A 42 7.35 1.21 -9.79
C LEU A 42 6.53 2.36 -10.40
N LEU A 43 6.91 3.60 -10.10
CA LEU A 43 6.16 4.78 -10.53
C LEU A 43 6.87 5.56 -11.63
N PRO A 44 6.12 6.30 -12.47
CA PRO A 44 6.70 7.24 -13.40
C PRO A 44 7.57 8.30 -12.71
N SER A 45 8.64 8.72 -13.37
CA SER A 45 9.48 9.83 -12.92
C SER A 45 8.82 11.20 -13.14
N ASP A 46 8.03 11.33 -14.22
CA ASP A 46 7.25 12.53 -14.51
C ASP A 46 6.21 12.80 -13.40
N PRO A 47 6.18 14.00 -12.81
CA PRO A 47 5.30 14.30 -11.68
C PRO A 47 3.81 14.14 -12.00
N HIS A 48 3.38 14.51 -13.21
CA HIS A 48 1.97 14.46 -13.57
C HIS A 48 1.52 13.02 -13.81
N ALA A 49 2.31 12.22 -14.55
CA ALA A 49 2.05 10.79 -14.72
C ALA A 49 2.05 10.03 -13.38
N ARG A 50 2.96 10.39 -12.46
CA ARG A 50 2.97 9.82 -11.10
C ARG A 50 1.72 10.18 -10.32
N ALA A 51 1.26 11.43 -10.40
CA ALA A 51 0.02 11.86 -9.76
C ALA A 51 -1.20 11.09 -10.31
N GLN A 52 -1.25 10.84 -11.63
CA GLN A 52 -2.32 10.02 -12.23
C GLN A 52 -2.29 8.58 -11.75
N ALA A 53 -1.10 7.96 -11.66
CA ALA A 53 -0.96 6.60 -11.13
C ALA A 53 -1.49 6.51 -9.69
N TRP A 54 -1.15 7.49 -8.84
CA TRP A 54 -1.64 7.54 -7.46
C TRP A 54 -3.15 7.75 -7.36
N PHE A 55 -3.71 8.63 -8.20
CA PHE A 55 -5.15 8.86 -8.25
C PHE A 55 -5.91 7.56 -8.54
N TRP A 56 -5.48 6.80 -9.56
CA TRP A 56 -6.13 5.55 -9.92
C TRP A 56 -5.94 4.46 -8.86
N ALA A 57 -4.76 4.38 -8.25
CA ALA A 57 -4.50 3.44 -7.16
C ALA A 57 -5.43 3.70 -5.96
N ASP A 58 -5.55 4.96 -5.52
CA ASP A 58 -6.46 5.37 -4.43
C ASP A 58 -7.93 5.12 -4.80
N TYR A 59 -8.34 5.45 -6.03
CA TYR A 59 -9.69 5.18 -6.51
C TYR A 59 -10.04 3.69 -6.43
N VAL A 60 -9.15 2.81 -6.91
CA VAL A 60 -9.35 1.36 -6.88
C VAL A 60 -9.39 0.83 -5.45
N ASP A 61 -8.50 1.28 -4.57
CA ASP A 61 -8.45 0.85 -3.17
C ASP A 61 -9.76 1.21 -2.45
N LYS A 62 -10.25 2.43 -2.62
CA LYS A 62 -11.54 2.89 -2.08
C LYS A 62 -12.74 2.14 -2.66
N LYS A 63 -12.72 1.82 -3.96
CA LYS A 63 -13.79 1.05 -4.59
C LYS A 63 -13.76 -0.42 -4.18
N ARG A 64 -12.60 -1.05 -4.00
CA ARG A 64 -12.50 -2.42 -3.48
C ARG A 64 -12.93 -2.53 -2.03
N LEU A 65 -12.60 -1.54 -1.20
CA LEU A 65 -13.09 -1.44 0.18
C LEU A 65 -14.62 -1.43 0.27
N SER A 66 -15.34 -0.98 -0.77
CA SER A 66 -16.81 -1.08 -0.82
C SER A 66 -17.36 -2.48 -1.15
N ILE A 67 -16.55 -3.35 -1.76
CA ILE A 67 -16.98 -4.71 -2.15
C ILE A 67 -16.70 -5.71 -1.02
N SER A 68 -15.69 -5.47 -0.17
CA SER A 68 -15.37 -6.31 0.99
C SER A 68 -16.21 -6.01 2.25
N GLY A 69 -17.37 -5.38 2.10
CA GLY A 69 -18.29 -5.05 3.21
C GLY A 69 -19.10 -6.23 3.76
N PHE A 70 -18.88 -7.45 3.28
CA PHE A 70 -19.49 -8.67 3.81
C PHE A 70 -18.43 -9.77 3.92
N GLU A 71 -17.89 -9.94 5.11
CA GLU A 71 -17.47 -11.23 5.66
C GLU A 71 -17.09 -10.99 7.12
N ASN A 72 -18.13 -10.99 7.96
CA ASN A 72 -18.12 -11.35 9.38
C ASN A 72 -19.60 -11.49 9.78
N VAL A 73 -20.22 -12.57 9.30
CA VAL A 73 -21.30 -13.27 10.02
C VAL A 73 -20.62 -14.37 10.82
#